data_AF-A0A7C9MI77-F1
#
_entry.id   AF-A0A7C9MI77-F1
#
_cell.length_a   1.000
_cell.length_b   1.000
_cell.length_c   1.000
_cell.angle_alpha   90.00
_cell.angle_beta   90.00
_cell.angle_gamma   90.00
#
_symmetry.space_group_name_H-M   'P 1'
#
loop_
_entity.id
_entity.type
_entity.pdbx_description
1 polymer ?
#
loop_
_entity_poly.entity_id
_entity_poly.type
_entity_poly.pdbx_seq_one_letter_code
_entity_poly.pdbx_strand_id
1 'polypeptide(L)'
;MRIQKNIALFERLWLGSLAIGLLLFVFDGKAANPFISTDLMFVFQVLAAASNAWIVLLVSRKKSKTARYLVFISFVAGAAMDLPGLIDMSVRGMQWLLTAAQYAMQAVGLYYLVTAKSVNPSRHAESAVANSKILDCALGLLESEKYTAAITLFTGIIESDPGNLDAYCGRGICFMRLGNTEKGLADIRLAALQGNIPALALLRQEDRARP
;
A
#
# COMPACT_ATOMS: atom_id res chain seq x y z
N MET A 1 3.97 -6.64 -3.11
CA MET A 1 3.21 -7.55 -2.22
C MET A 1 2.80 -6.93 -0.86
N ARG A 2 3.67 -6.23 -0.11
CA ARG A 2 3.32 -5.61 1.19
C ARG A 2 2.19 -4.57 1.13
N ILE A 3 2.16 -3.72 0.10
CA ILE A 3 1.15 -2.65 -0.06
C ILE A 3 -0.27 -3.23 -0.20
N GLN A 4 -0.46 -4.27 -1.02
CA GLN A 4 -1.78 -4.89 -1.19
C GLN A 4 -2.27 -5.59 0.08
N LYS A 5 -1.35 -6.18 0.87
CA LYS A 5 -1.70 -6.77 2.17
C LYS A 5 -2.19 -5.70 3.16
N ASN A 6 -1.53 -4.55 3.22
CA ASN A 6 -1.92 -3.45 4.12
C ASN A 6 -3.30 -2.87 3.74
N ILE A 7 -3.57 -2.70 2.45
CA ILE A 7 -4.88 -2.21 1.97
C ILE A 7 -6.00 -3.21 2.31
N ALA A 8 -5.76 -4.51 2.14
CA ALA A 8 -6.73 -5.53 2.50
C ALA A 8 -7.00 -5.59 4.03
N LEU A 9 -5.96 -5.40 4.85
CA LEU A 9 -6.11 -5.30 6.31
C LEU A 9 -6.91 -4.07 6.71
N PHE A 10 -6.63 -2.91 6.11
CA PHE A 10 -7.42 -1.69 6.28
C PHE A 10 -8.90 -1.94 5.98
N GLU A 11 -9.22 -2.52 4.82
CA GLU A 11 -10.60 -2.78 4.40
C GLU A 11 -11.34 -3.67 5.41
N ARG A 12 -10.71 -4.76 5.85
CA ARG A 12 -11.29 -5.70 6.82
C ARG A 12 -11.54 -5.06 8.18
N LEU A 13 -10.55 -4.31 8.69
CA LEU A 13 -10.66 -3.64 9.99
C LEU A 13 -11.74 -2.55 9.95
N TRP A 14 -11.81 -1.77 8.87
CA TRP A 14 -12.80 -0.71 8.78
C TRP A 14 -14.21 -1.26 8.63
N LEU A 15 -14.44 -2.21 7.73
CA LEU A 15 -15.76 -2.81 7.56
C LEU A 15 -16.21 -3.56 8.82
N GLY A 16 -15.28 -4.24 9.51
CA GLY A 16 -15.56 -4.85 10.81
C GLY A 16 -15.99 -3.84 11.87
N SER A 17 -15.37 -2.65 11.89
CA SER A 17 -15.78 -1.57 12.82
C SER A 17 -17.21 -1.06 12.55
N LEU A 18 -17.65 -1.02 11.28
CA LEU A 18 -19.01 -0.59 10.93
C LEU A 18 -20.06 -1.60 11.40
N ALA A 19 -19.74 -2.90 11.40
CA ALA A 19 -20.61 -3.93 11.95
C ALA A 19 -20.79 -3.77 13.47
N ILE A 20 -19.72 -3.42 14.18
CA ILE A 20 -19.78 -3.10 15.62
C ILE A 20 -20.66 -1.86 15.85
N GLY A 21 -20.53 -0.82 15.03
CA GLY A 21 -21.35 0.38 15.12
C GLY A 21 -22.84 0.15 14.88
N LEU A 22 -23.21 -0.71 13.93
CA LEU A 22 -24.59 -1.13 13.72
C LEU A 22 -25.13 -1.93 14.91
N LEU A 23 -24.32 -2.83 15.45
CA LEU A 23 -24.67 -3.63 16.62
C LEU A 23 -24.90 -2.76 17.86
N LEU A 24 -24.03 -1.77 18.11
CA LEU A 24 -24.17 -0.83 19.21
C LEU A 24 -25.52 -0.10 19.21
N PHE A 25 -25.99 0.35 18.04
CA PHE A 25 -27.27 1.05 17.94
C PHE A 25 -28.47 0.16 18.24
N VAL A 26 -28.43 -1.12 17.83
CA VAL A 26 -29.47 -2.09 18.17
C VAL A 26 -29.57 -2.27 19.69
N PHE A 27 -28.43 -2.27 20.41
CA PHE A 27 -28.42 -2.38 21.86
C PHE A 27 -28.78 -1.09 22.59
N ASP A 28 -28.45 0.07 22.01
CA ASP A 28 -28.67 1.36 22.68
C ASP A 28 -30.15 1.74 22.69
N GLY A 29 -30.91 1.40 21.63
CA GLY A 29 -32.39 1.38 21.59
C GLY A 29 -33.11 2.67 22.01
N LYS A 30 -32.39 3.74 22.35
CA LYS A 30 -32.90 4.94 23.03
C LYS A 30 -32.11 6.17 22.60
N ALA A 31 -32.45 6.69 21.44
CA ALA A 31 -32.59 8.14 21.36
C ALA A 31 -34.03 8.41 20.90
N ALA A 32 -34.91 8.64 21.87
CA ALA A 32 -36.21 9.21 21.59
C ALA A 32 -35.98 10.66 21.16
N ASN A 33 -35.58 10.84 19.90
CA ASN A 33 -35.56 12.15 19.28
C ASN A 33 -37.03 12.55 19.10
N PRO A 34 -37.51 13.64 19.72
CA PRO A 34 -38.93 13.98 19.69
C PRO A 34 -39.47 14.24 18.28
N PHE A 35 -38.57 14.40 17.31
CA PHE A 35 -38.86 14.68 15.91
C PHE A 35 -38.68 13.48 14.95
N ILE A 36 -38.00 12.40 15.37
CA ILE A 36 -37.61 11.29 14.48
C ILE A 36 -37.94 9.95 15.15
N SER A 37 -38.73 9.11 14.46
CA SER A 37 -39.04 7.77 14.96
C SER A 37 -37.80 6.88 15.02
N THR A 38 -37.81 5.91 15.93
CA THR A 38 -36.73 4.92 16.09
C THR A 38 -36.42 4.17 14.80
N ASP A 39 -37.46 3.79 14.04
CA ASP A 39 -37.32 3.09 12.77
C ASP A 39 -36.64 3.95 11.70
N LEU A 40 -36.99 5.24 11.65
CA LEU A 40 -36.41 6.18 10.70
C LEU A 40 -34.93 6.46 11.04
N MET A 41 -34.60 6.53 12.33
CA MET A 41 -33.23 6.68 12.80
C MET A 41 -32.37 5.45 12.47
N PHE A 42 -32.94 4.24 12.60
CA PHE A 42 -32.28 3.01 12.15
C PHE A 42 -31.98 3.05 10.64
N VAL A 43 -32.94 3.50 9.81
CA VAL A 43 -32.73 3.66 8.37
C VAL A 43 -31.59 4.63 8.07
N PHE A 44 -31.53 5.78 8.73
CA PHE A 44 -30.42 6.72 8.56
C PHE A 44 -29.06 6.12 8.93
N GLN A 45 -29.02 5.31 9.98
CA GLN A 45 -27.79 4.67 10.41
C GLN A 45 -27.31 3.60 9.42
N VAL A 46 -28.22 2.78 8.88
CA VAL A 46 -27.88 1.82 7.82
C VAL A 46 -27.37 2.55 6.57
N LEU A 47 -28.00 3.65 6.17
CA LEU A 47 -27.55 4.47 5.05
C LEU A 47 -26.16 5.08 5.30
N ALA A 48 -25.90 5.59 6.51
CA ALA A 48 -24.60 6.12 6.88
C ALA A 48 -23.52 5.04 6.88
N ALA A 49 -23.81 3.85 7.41
CA ALA A 49 -22.89 2.71 7.37
C ALA A 49 -22.59 2.26 5.93
N ALA A 50 -23.62 2.19 5.07
CA ALA A 50 -23.47 1.84 3.66
C ALA A 50 -22.64 2.89 2.89
N SER A 51 -22.88 4.18 3.15
CA SER A 51 -22.09 5.29 2.60
C SER A 51 -20.62 5.17 3.01
N ASN A 52 -20.33 4.97 4.29
CA ASN A 52 -18.96 4.79 4.79
C ASN A 52 -18.29 3.55 4.20
N ALA A 53 -19.00 2.43 4.10
CA ALA A 53 -18.49 1.22 3.45
C ALA A 53 -18.13 1.47 1.98
N TRP A 54 -18.94 2.25 1.25
CA TRP A 54 -18.66 2.63 -0.12
C TRP A 54 -17.37 3.45 -0.22
N ILE A 55 -17.17 4.45 0.66
CA ILE A 55 -15.95 5.27 0.66
C ILE A 55 -14.72 4.39 0.93
N VAL A 56 -14.79 3.45 1.88
CA VAL A 56 -13.73 2.48 2.16
C VAL A 56 -13.41 1.63 0.94
N LEU A 57 -14.42 1.13 0.22
CA LEU A 57 -14.23 0.37 -1.02
C LEU A 57 -13.62 1.22 -2.14
N LEU A 58 -13.95 2.52 -2.23
CA LEU A 58 -13.30 3.43 -3.17
C LEU A 58 -11.82 3.64 -2.85
N VAL A 59 -11.48 3.72 -1.56
CA VAL A 59 -10.08 3.78 -1.10
C VAL A 59 -9.33 2.51 -1.48
N SER A 60 -9.89 1.34 -1.15
CA SER A 60 -9.25 0.04 -1.38
C SER A 60 -9.12 -0.30 -2.87
N ARG A 61 -10.20 -0.15 -3.64
CA ARG A 61 -10.29 -0.65 -5.02
C ARG A 61 -9.87 0.37 -6.07
N LYS A 62 -10.21 1.64 -5.90
CA LYS A 62 -9.90 2.71 -6.87
C LYS A 62 -8.70 3.58 -6.48
N LYS A 63 -8.06 3.31 -5.33
CA LYS A 63 -6.88 4.03 -4.81
C LYS A 63 -7.07 5.57 -4.75
N SER A 64 -8.31 6.04 -4.67
CA SER A 64 -8.65 7.46 -4.77
C SER A 64 -8.04 8.26 -3.61
N LYS A 65 -7.34 9.36 -3.93
CA LYS A 65 -6.78 10.27 -2.91
C LYS A 65 -7.89 10.99 -2.14
N THR A 66 -8.93 11.46 -2.84
CA THR A 66 -10.07 12.16 -2.22
C THR A 66 -10.80 11.25 -1.24
N ALA A 67 -10.98 9.97 -1.61
CA ALA A 67 -11.61 9.00 -0.73
C ALA A 67 -10.80 8.78 0.57
N ARG A 68 -9.46 8.83 0.53
CA ARG A 68 -8.64 8.73 1.75
C ARG A 68 -8.86 9.90 2.70
N TYR A 69 -8.98 11.11 2.16
CA TYR A 69 -9.28 12.29 2.98
C TYR A 69 -10.69 12.21 3.57
N LEU A 70 -11.68 11.76 2.79
CA LEU A 70 -13.05 11.57 3.29
C LEU A 70 -13.11 10.56 4.43
N VAL A 71 -12.38 9.44 4.31
CA VAL A 71 -12.24 8.42 5.36
C VAL A 71 -11.60 8.97 6.64
N PHE A 72 -10.59 9.83 6.51
CA PHE A 72 -9.97 10.49 7.66
C PHE A 72 -10.93 11.47 8.34
N ILE A 73 -11.62 12.30 7.55
CA ILE A 73 -12.58 13.28 8.05
C ILE A 73 -13.75 12.57 8.75
N SER A 74 -14.29 11.49 8.17
CA SER A 74 -15.39 10.73 8.77
C SER A 74 -14.99 10.10 10.11
N PHE A 75 -13.76 9.60 10.23
CA PHE A 75 -13.23 9.05 11.47
C PHE A 75 -13.15 10.11 12.57
N VAL A 76 -12.56 11.28 12.27
CA VAL A 76 -12.42 12.37 13.24
C VAL A 76 -13.79 12.91 13.66
N ALA A 77 -14.72 13.06 12.70
CA ALA A 77 -16.08 13.52 12.98
C ALA A 77 -16.84 12.54 13.90
N GLY A 78 -16.79 11.24 13.61
CA GLY A 78 -17.41 10.23 14.47
C GLY A 78 -16.81 10.24 15.88
N ALA A 79 -15.48 10.19 15.97
CA ALA A 79 -14.79 10.19 17.26
C ALA A 79 -15.11 11.43 18.10
N ALA A 80 -15.26 12.60 17.46
CA ALA A 80 -15.64 13.84 18.14
C ALA A 80 -17.08 13.83 18.67
N MET A 81 -18.02 13.21 17.95
CA MET A 81 -19.41 13.09 18.40
C MET A 81 -19.56 12.10 19.55
N ASP A 82 -18.83 10.99 19.54
CA ASP A 82 -18.90 9.96 20.59
C ASP A 82 -17.99 10.29 21.80
N LEU A 83 -17.11 11.28 21.68
CA LEU A 83 -16.14 11.67 22.71
C LEU A 83 -16.75 11.92 24.10
N PRO A 84 -17.91 12.61 24.24
CA PRO A 84 -18.52 12.83 25.55
C PRO A 84 -18.92 11.53 26.26
N GLY A 85 -19.43 10.54 25.52
CA GLY A 85 -19.81 9.23 26.06
C GLY A 85 -18.62 8.31 26.36
N LEU A 86 -17.46 8.56 25.72
CA LEU A 86 -16.21 7.86 26.01
C LEU A 86 -15.53 8.36 27.30
N ILE A 87 -15.69 9.64 27.64
CA ILE A 87 -15.07 10.29 28.82
C ILE A 87 -15.92 10.08 30.08
N ASP A 88 -17.24 9.91 29.95
CA ASP A 88 -18.11 9.61 31.08
C ASP A 88 -17.85 8.19 31.62
N MET A 89 -16.91 8.10 32.58
CA MET A 89 -16.45 6.85 33.20
C MET A 89 -17.48 6.18 34.10
N SER A 90 -18.69 6.74 34.23
CA SER A 90 -19.74 6.23 35.12
C SER A 90 -20.39 4.93 34.63
N VAL A 91 -20.33 4.62 33.33
CA VAL A 91 -20.92 3.41 32.73
C VAL A 91 -19.85 2.53 32.10
N ARG A 92 -19.13 1.75 32.92
CA ARG A 92 -18.21 0.68 32.46
C ARG A 92 -18.98 -0.57 32.01
N GLY A 93 -19.83 -0.42 31.01
CA GLY A 93 -20.64 -1.50 30.43
C GLY A 93 -20.06 -2.07 29.14
N MET A 94 -20.74 -3.10 28.60
CA MET A 94 -20.43 -3.72 27.30
C MET A 94 -20.39 -2.69 26.16
N GLN A 95 -21.25 -1.67 26.18
CA GLN A 95 -21.32 -0.63 25.15
C GLN A 95 -20.03 0.20 25.05
N TRP A 96 -19.43 0.57 26.18
CA TRP A 96 -18.17 1.31 26.19
C TRP A 96 -17.04 0.47 25.57
N LEU A 97 -16.94 -0.82 25.94
CA LEU A 97 -15.94 -1.74 25.40
C LEU A 97 -16.06 -1.90 23.88
N LEU A 98 -17.29 -2.05 23.38
CA LEU A 98 -17.56 -2.17 21.95
C LEU A 98 -17.24 -0.87 21.19
N THR A 99 -17.55 0.29 21.78
CA THR A 99 -17.24 1.60 21.19
C THR A 99 -15.73 1.83 21.13
N ALA A 100 -15.00 1.52 22.22
CA ALA A 100 -13.55 1.57 22.25
C ALA A 100 -12.91 0.61 21.21
N ALA A 101 -13.44 -0.61 21.09
CA ALA A 101 -12.99 -1.58 20.10
C ALA A 101 -13.23 -1.09 18.66
N GLN A 102 -14.38 -0.48 18.38
CA GLN A 102 -14.70 0.11 17.08
C GLN A 102 -13.67 1.18 16.68
N TYR A 103 -13.40 2.15 17.56
CA TYR A 103 -12.43 3.21 17.27
C TYR A 103 -10.99 2.71 17.18
N ALA A 104 -10.62 1.73 17.99
CA ALA A 104 -9.31 1.08 17.90
C ALA A 104 -9.12 0.37 16.54
N MET A 105 -10.14 -0.35 16.06
CA MET A 105 -10.10 -0.99 14.73
C MET A 105 -9.97 0.05 13.61
N GLN A 106 -10.68 1.16 13.69
CA GLN A 106 -10.59 2.24 12.71
C GLN A 106 -9.21 2.91 12.72
N ALA A 107 -8.65 3.19 13.90
CA ALA A 107 -7.32 3.77 14.04
C ALA A 107 -6.21 2.86 13.47
N VAL A 108 -6.28 1.55 13.76
CA VAL A 108 -5.34 0.57 13.18
C VAL A 108 -5.53 0.46 11.67
N GLY A 109 -6.77 0.50 11.18
CA GLY A 109 -7.06 0.58 9.75
C GLY A 109 -6.38 1.79 9.10
N LEU A 110 -6.59 2.99 9.66
CA LEU A 110 -5.96 4.24 9.22
C LEU A 110 -4.43 4.15 9.18
N TYR A 111 -3.81 3.54 10.19
CA TYR A 111 -2.37 3.30 10.22
C TYR A 111 -1.91 2.46 9.01
N TYR A 112 -2.61 1.37 8.70
CA TYR A 112 -2.31 0.56 7.51
C TYR A 112 -2.55 1.31 6.20
N LEU A 113 -3.54 2.20 6.15
CA LEU A 113 -3.81 3.02 4.99
C LEU A 113 -2.69 4.04 4.72
N VAL A 114 -2.18 4.68 5.77
CA VAL A 114 -1.08 5.67 5.67
C VAL A 114 0.22 4.98 5.26
N THR A 115 0.51 3.81 5.82
CA THR A 115 1.71 3.04 5.47
C THR A 115 1.63 2.38 4.09
N ALA A 116 0.44 2.25 3.50
CA ALA A 116 0.24 1.84 2.12
C ALA A 116 0.59 2.99 1.15
N LYS A 117 1.89 3.26 0.96
CA LYS A 117 2.41 4.28 0.04
C LYS A 117 1.79 4.11 -1.36
N SER A 118 1.00 5.08 -1.82
CA SER A 118 0.44 5.03 -3.17
C SER A 118 1.43 5.55 -4.19
N VAL A 119 2.02 4.61 -4.90
CA VAL A 119 2.74 4.75 -6.18
C VAL A 119 1.89 5.62 -7.12
N ASN A 120 2.38 6.82 -7.49
CA ASN A 120 1.63 7.82 -8.28
C ASN A 120 1.78 7.56 -9.79
N PRO A 121 0.72 7.18 -10.53
CA PRO A 121 0.84 6.74 -11.92
C PRO A 121 1.50 7.73 -12.88
N SER A 122 1.24 9.04 -12.72
CA SER A 122 1.85 10.08 -13.57
C SER A 122 3.37 10.17 -13.38
N ARG A 123 3.82 9.99 -12.15
CA ARG A 123 5.25 10.00 -11.78
C ARG A 123 5.98 8.78 -12.32
N HIS A 124 5.28 7.65 -12.48
CA HIS A 124 5.83 6.44 -13.11
C HIS A 124 5.96 6.55 -14.62
N ALA A 125 5.01 7.22 -15.29
CA ALA A 125 5.12 7.46 -16.72
C ALA A 125 6.32 8.39 -17.04
N GLU A 126 6.47 9.46 -16.26
CA GLU A 126 7.63 10.36 -16.38
C GLU A 126 8.94 9.68 -16.00
N SER A 127 8.98 8.90 -14.92
CA SER A 127 10.18 8.17 -14.52
C SER A 127 10.53 7.04 -15.48
N ALA A 128 9.56 6.35 -16.08
CA ALA A 128 9.82 5.31 -17.07
C ALA A 128 10.43 5.88 -18.35
N VAL A 129 9.96 7.03 -18.82
CA VAL A 129 10.53 7.73 -19.99
C VAL A 129 11.90 8.33 -19.67
N ALA A 130 12.12 8.82 -18.45
CA ALA A 130 13.44 9.26 -18.02
C ALA A 130 14.41 8.08 -17.90
N ASN A 131 13.95 6.97 -17.32
CA ASN A 131 14.74 5.76 -17.11
C ASN A 131 15.09 5.08 -18.43
N SER A 132 14.23 5.12 -19.46
CA SER A 132 14.59 4.57 -20.77
C SER A 132 15.79 5.29 -21.38
N LYS A 133 15.82 6.63 -21.33
CA LYS A 133 16.98 7.41 -21.82
C LYS A 133 18.25 7.13 -21.03
N ILE A 134 18.14 7.04 -19.70
CA ILE A 134 19.30 6.74 -18.84
C ILE A 134 19.77 5.30 -19.07
N LEU A 135 18.86 4.37 -19.34
CA LEU A 135 19.18 2.97 -19.66
C LEU A 135 19.98 2.87 -20.95
N ASP A 136 19.57 3.57 -22.01
CA ASP A 136 20.33 3.63 -23.28
C ASP A 136 21.75 4.15 -23.05
N CYS A 137 21.91 5.19 -22.22
CA CYS A 137 23.21 5.73 -21.84
C CYS A 137 24.05 4.72 -21.04
N ALA A 138 23.43 4.02 -20.08
CA ALA A 138 24.09 3.01 -19.27
C ALA A 138 24.57 1.81 -20.10
N LEU A 139 23.78 1.38 -21.08
CA LEU A 139 24.16 0.34 -22.03
C LEU A 139 25.34 0.78 -22.91
N GLY A 140 25.35 2.02 -23.41
CA GLY A 140 26.50 2.55 -24.16
C GLY A 140 27.78 2.63 -23.33
N LEU A 141 27.68 2.95 -22.03
CA LEU A 141 28.83 2.91 -21.12
C LEU A 141 29.32 1.48 -20.85
N LEU A 142 28.41 0.51 -20.77
CA LEU A 142 28.73 -0.91 -20.65
C LEU A 142 29.48 -1.40 -21.89
N GLU A 143 29.03 -1.04 -23.09
CA GLU A 143 29.71 -1.34 -24.36
C GLU A 143 31.09 -0.66 -24.47
N SER A 144 31.21 0.55 -23.90
CA SER A 144 32.48 1.29 -23.83
C SER A 144 33.42 0.81 -22.71
N GLU A 145 33.11 -0.32 -22.05
CA GLU A 145 33.85 -0.90 -20.91
C GLU A 145 33.99 0.03 -19.69
N LYS A 146 33.20 1.10 -19.61
CA LYS A 146 33.18 2.05 -18.49
C LYS A 146 32.27 1.53 -17.37
N TYR A 147 32.61 0.37 -16.82
CA TYR A 147 31.76 -0.39 -15.91
C TYR A 147 31.38 0.37 -14.64
N THR A 148 32.28 1.15 -14.05
CA THR A 148 31.99 1.92 -12.83
C THR A 148 30.93 2.99 -13.08
N ALA A 149 31.03 3.73 -14.18
CA ALA A 149 30.05 4.73 -14.58
C ALA A 149 28.70 4.08 -14.96
N ALA A 150 28.73 2.97 -15.68
CA ALA A 150 27.53 2.20 -16.00
C ALA A 150 26.79 1.72 -14.73
N ILE A 151 27.52 1.21 -13.73
CA ILE A 151 26.94 0.81 -12.43
C ILE A 151 26.24 1.97 -11.74
N THR A 152 26.82 3.19 -11.77
CA THR A 152 26.15 4.35 -11.16
C THR A 152 24.81 4.66 -11.81
N LEU A 153 24.75 4.62 -13.15
CA LEU A 153 23.50 4.84 -13.88
C LEU A 153 22.48 3.73 -13.64
N PHE A 154 22.89 2.46 -13.71
CA PHE A 154 22.00 1.35 -13.41
C PHE A 154 21.47 1.39 -11.97
N THR A 155 22.31 1.80 -11.01
CA THR A 155 21.88 1.95 -9.62
C THR A 155 20.82 3.05 -9.48
N GLY A 156 20.98 4.19 -10.15
CA GLY A 156 19.96 5.24 -10.18
C GLY A 156 18.63 4.80 -10.82
N ILE A 157 18.69 3.96 -11.86
CA ILE A 157 17.49 3.36 -12.45
C ILE A 157 16.81 2.42 -11.44
N ILE A 158 17.57 1.59 -10.73
CA ILE A 158 17.03 0.65 -9.73
C ILE A 158 16.43 1.39 -8.52
N GLU A 159 17.03 2.50 -8.09
CA GLU A 159 16.52 3.32 -6.99
C GLU A 159 15.19 4.00 -7.35
N SER A 160 15.05 4.45 -8.60
CA SER A 160 13.83 5.11 -9.09
C SER A 160 12.74 4.11 -9.51
N ASP A 161 13.13 3.00 -10.12
CA ASP A 161 12.26 1.91 -10.55
C ASP A 161 12.86 0.54 -10.19
N PRO A 162 12.57 0.04 -8.98
CA PRO A 162 13.02 -1.27 -8.52
C PRO A 162 12.48 -2.45 -9.35
N GLY A 163 11.57 -2.21 -10.31
CA GLY A 163 11.05 -3.23 -11.21
C GLY A 163 11.82 -3.37 -12.52
N ASN A 164 12.82 -2.52 -12.78
CA ASN A 164 13.55 -2.53 -14.04
C ASN A 164 14.59 -3.65 -14.09
N LEU A 165 14.20 -4.78 -14.68
CA LEU A 165 15.03 -5.99 -14.76
C LEU A 165 16.28 -5.81 -15.63
N ASP A 166 16.21 -4.96 -16.65
CA ASP A 166 17.33 -4.69 -17.55
C ASP A 166 18.44 -3.93 -16.82
N ALA A 167 18.08 -3.03 -15.90
CA ALA A 167 19.06 -2.36 -15.05
C ALA A 167 19.76 -3.32 -14.08
N TYR A 168 19.04 -4.30 -13.51
CA TYR A 168 19.67 -5.36 -12.70
C TYR A 168 20.60 -6.24 -13.54
N CYS A 169 20.18 -6.63 -14.74
CA CYS A 169 20.99 -7.43 -15.65
C CYS A 169 22.28 -6.68 -16.06
N GLY A 170 22.14 -5.42 -16.50
CA GLY A 170 23.26 -4.56 -16.89
C GLY A 170 24.24 -4.30 -15.75
N ARG A 171 23.75 -4.00 -14.54
CA ARG A 171 24.60 -3.84 -13.35
C ARG A 171 25.32 -5.14 -12.99
N GLY A 172 24.62 -6.26 -13.11
CA GLY A 172 25.18 -7.59 -12.87
C GLY A 172 26.36 -7.92 -13.78
N ILE A 173 26.22 -7.64 -15.08
CA ILE A 173 27.30 -7.78 -16.07
C ILE A 173 28.48 -6.88 -15.71
N CYS A 174 28.24 -5.60 -15.37
CA CYS A 174 29.31 -4.69 -14.98
C CYS A 174 30.07 -5.17 -13.73
N PHE A 175 29.37 -5.70 -12.72
CA PHE A 175 30.02 -6.27 -11.54
C PHE A 175 30.87 -7.50 -11.87
N MET A 176 30.38 -8.40 -12.73
CA MET A 176 31.17 -9.54 -13.19
C MET A 176 32.43 -9.09 -13.94
N ARG A 177 32.34 -8.06 -14.79
CA ARG A 177 33.48 -7.50 -15.53
C ARG A 177 34.50 -6.80 -14.63
N LEU A 178 34.07 -6.23 -13.51
CA LEU A 178 34.95 -5.67 -12.48
C LEU A 178 35.51 -6.72 -11.51
N GLY A 179 35.27 -8.02 -11.73
CA GLY A 179 35.74 -9.10 -10.87
C GLY A 179 34.90 -9.31 -9.60
N ASN A 180 33.79 -8.60 -9.43
CA ASN A 180 32.85 -8.79 -8.34
C ASN A 180 31.73 -9.77 -8.74
N THR A 181 32.13 -10.99 -9.04
CA THR A 181 31.26 -12.05 -9.56
C THR A 181 30.11 -12.40 -8.62
N GLU A 182 30.33 -12.40 -7.29
CA GLU A 182 29.25 -12.69 -6.33
C GLU A 182 28.10 -11.68 -6.41
N LYS A 183 28.43 -10.37 -6.39
CA LYS A 183 27.42 -9.31 -6.51
C LYS A 183 26.75 -9.34 -7.87
N GLY A 184 27.53 -9.57 -8.93
CA GLY A 184 27.00 -9.66 -10.28
C GLY A 184 26.00 -10.81 -10.45
N LEU A 185 26.35 -12.00 -9.96
CA LEU A 185 25.48 -13.16 -10.00
C LEU A 185 24.22 -12.99 -9.15
N ALA A 186 24.31 -12.29 -8.01
CA ALA A 186 23.13 -11.99 -7.20
C ALA A 186 22.11 -11.14 -7.99
N ASP A 187 22.57 -10.08 -8.67
CA ASP A 187 21.73 -9.22 -9.50
C ASP A 187 21.16 -9.97 -10.73
N ILE A 188 21.97 -10.78 -11.41
CA ILE A 188 21.53 -11.59 -12.56
C ILE A 188 20.50 -12.65 -12.13
N ARG A 189 20.70 -13.32 -10.99
CA ARG A 189 19.72 -14.27 -10.43
C ARG A 189 18.40 -13.60 -10.13
N LEU A 190 18.43 -12.41 -9.53
CA LEU A 190 17.23 -11.64 -9.26
C LEU A 190 16.47 -11.32 -10.54
N ALA A 191 17.17 -10.83 -11.57
CA ALA A 191 16.57 -10.50 -12.87
C ALA A 191 15.99 -11.75 -13.58
N ALA A 192 16.72 -12.86 -13.58
CA ALA A 192 16.29 -14.11 -14.23
C ALA A 192 15.07 -14.75 -13.55
N LEU A 193 15.04 -14.79 -12.21
CA LEU A 193 13.89 -15.28 -11.44
C LEU A 193 12.62 -14.47 -11.70
N GLN A 194 12.77 -13.20 -12.09
CA GLN A 194 11.68 -12.29 -12.42
C GLN A 194 11.34 -12.30 -13.93
N GLY A 195 12.01 -13.12 -14.74
CA GLY A 195 11.66 -13.36 -16.14
C GLY A 195 12.50 -12.60 -17.17
N ASN A 196 13.64 -12.01 -16.79
CA ASN A 196 14.55 -11.38 -17.76
C ASN A 196 15.25 -12.45 -18.61
N ILE A 197 14.95 -12.48 -19.91
CA ILE A 197 15.47 -13.47 -20.87
C ILE A 197 17.01 -13.37 -21.00
N PRO A 198 17.61 -12.17 -21.15
CA PRO A 198 19.07 -12.03 -21.16
C PRO A 198 19.74 -12.59 -19.90
N ALA A 199 19.23 -12.26 -18.71
CA ALA A 199 19.78 -12.74 -17.45
C ALA A 199 19.68 -14.27 -17.31
N LEU A 200 18.58 -14.88 -17.77
CA LEU A 200 18.40 -16.32 -17.76
C LEU A 200 19.42 -17.03 -18.67
N ALA A 201 19.73 -16.45 -19.82
CA ALA A 201 20.76 -16.99 -20.72
C ALA A 201 22.15 -16.98 -20.08
N LEU A 202 22.49 -15.89 -19.37
CA LEU A 202 23.76 -15.77 -18.65
C LEU A 202 23.90 -16.80 -17.52
N LEU A 203 22.85 -17.02 -16.73
CA LEU A 203 22.90 -18.05 -15.67
C LEU A 203 23.06 -19.46 -16.20
N ARG A 204 22.38 -19.79 -17.32
CA ARG A 204 22.54 -21.11 -17.94
C ARG A 204 23.95 -21.36 -18.45
N GLN A 205 24.65 -20.33 -18.90
CA GLN A 205 26.06 -20.44 -19.31
C GLN A 205 26.95 -20.65 -18.09
N GLU A 206 26.72 -19.91 -17.01
CA GLU A 206 27.49 -20.05 -15.77
C GLU A 206 27.31 -21.43 -15.10
N ASP A 207 26.08 -21.95 -15.07
CA ASP A 207 25.81 -23.28 -14.49
C ASP A 207 26.41 -24.41 -15.33
N ARG A 208 26.60 -24.22 -16.64
CA ARG A 208 27.33 -25.16 -17.51
C ARG A 208 28.85 -25.08 -17.38
N ALA A 209 29.37 -23.94 -16.90
CA ALA A 209 30.79 -23.70 -16.72
C ALA A 209 31.31 -24.19 -15.35
N ARG A 210 30.42 -24.57 -14.43
CA ARG A 210 30.81 -25.18 -13.16
C ARG A 210 31.16 -26.67 -13.38
N PRO A 211 32.37 -27.11 -13.00
CA PRO A 211 32.83 -28.50 -13.14
C PRO A 211 32.11 -29.47 -12.22
#